data_AF-A0A6N2DZU5-F1
#
_entry.id   AF-A0A6N2DZU5-F1
#
_cell.length_a   1.000
_cell.length_b   1.000
_cell.length_c   1.000
_cell.angle_alpha   90.00
_cell.angle_beta   90.00
_cell.angle_gamma   90.00
#
_symmetry.space_group_name_H-M   'P 1'
#
loop_
_entity.id
_entity.type
_entity.pdbx_description
1 polymer ?
#
loop_
_entity_poly.entity_id
_entity_poly.type
_entity_poly.pdbx_seq_one_letter_code
_entity_poly.pdbx_strand_id
1 'polypeptide(L)'
;MSELTRAVAGDWFDIREAARSLHALTDELNPDHVIMAEHAGILHLAMEQGVVEYKRTVLRGFFNCLSDLRYKAIETDTLLAQERRLAVLIWVTLVQKLMCDGNLPFGAAEPPPEAGEHSLEVSEIISEILDAVALDPGTKSHPAVKNIMLQVGKYRRETENLKKLLGSAPEDKRAAIVKNSKAIFAEIFSSIKKNYAEFATEQAQKNRPKVVNPLSPADLKPLSKMFLSQAEEFSRLRSTVAFARREQTGIREMLASLETQREKTIGMVEREAEAYKVRAGSADAALRITRAFAVDICTLIEREGKD
;
A
#
# COMPACT_ATOMS: atom_id res chain seq x y z
N MET A 1 19.59 -32.05 21.96
CA MET A 1 19.53 -30.59 22.22
C MET A 1 20.63 -29.80 21.51
N SER A 2 21.86 -30.29 21.35
CA SER A 2 22.94 -29.53 20.69
C SER A 2 22.68 -29.19 19.20
N GLU A 3 22.07 -30.09 18.44
CA GLU A 3 21.83 -29.90 17.00
C GLU A 3 20.71 -28.92 16.70
N LEU A 4 19.56 -29.04 17.37
CA LEU A 4 18.47 -28.05 17.26
C LEU A 4 18.97 -26.64 17.61
N THR A 5 19.73 -26.49 18.70
CA THR A 5 20.28 -25.18 19.10
C THR A 5 21.25 -24.65 18.04
N ARG A 6 22.08 -25.50 17.43
CA ARG A 6 22.98 -25.11 16.34
C ARG A 6 22.20 -24.70 15.09
N ALA A 7 21.18 -25.44 14.71
CA ALA A 7 20.33 -25.14 13.55
C ALA A 7 19.61 -23.79 13.74
N VAL A 8 18.98 -23.58 14.90
CA VAL A 8 18.33 -22.31 15.25
C VAL A 8 19.31 -21.13 15.21
N ALA A 9 20.51 -21.30 15.77
CA ALA A 9 21.53 -20.24 15.80
C ALA A 9 22.09 -19.93 14.41
N GLY A 10 22.29 -20.96 13.58
CA GLY A 10 22.73 -20.82 12.19
C GLY A 10 21.70 -20.05 11.36
N ASP A 11 20.44 -20.53 11.34
CA ASP A 11 19.36 -19.87 10.60
C ASP A 11 19.21 -18.40 11.00
N TRP A 12 19.29 -18.09 12.30
CA TRP A 12 19.21 -16.71 12.76
C TRP A 12 20.41 -15.86 12.32
N PHE A 13 21.62 -16.42 12.31
CA PHE A 13 22.80 -15.71 11.85
C PHE A 13 22.63 -15.26 10.39
N ASP A 14 22.18 -16.17 9.53
CA ASP A 14 21.98 -15.91 8.10
C ASP A 14 20.88 -14.86 7.87
N ILE A 15 19.71 -15.03 8.52
CA ILE A 15 18.60 -14.07 8.46
C ILE A 15 19.04 -12.68 8.95
N ARG A 16 19.81 -12.61 10.04
CA ARG A 16 20.26 -11.34 10.61
C ARG A 16 21.25 -10.62 9.69
N GLU A 17 22.15 -11.36 9.03
CA GLU A 17 23.04 -10.78 8.03
C GLU A 17 22.26 -10.26 6.81
N ALA A 18 21.24 -11.00 6.37
CA ALA A 18 20.36 -10.61 5.27
C ALA A 18 19.48 -9.38 5.59
N ALA A 19 19.13 -9.17 6.86
CA ALA A 19 18.31 -8.06 7.38
C ALA A 19 18.95 -6.65 7.28
N ARG A 20 19.96 -6.48 6.43
CA ARG A 20 20.60 -5.22 6.05
C ARG A 20 19.97 -4.59 4.81
N SER A 21 19.31 -5.38 3.96
CA SER A 21 18.63 -4.89 2.76
C SER A 21 17.37 -5.73 2.47
N LEU A 22 16.39 -5.11 1.80
CA LEU A 22 15.16 -5.81 1.42
C LEU A 22 15.41 -6.99 0.47
N HIS A 23 16.30 -6.79 -0.51
CA HIS A 23 16.61 -7.80 -1.51
C HIS A 23 17.25 -9.04 -0.88
N ALA A 24 18.35 -8.88 -0.12
CA ALA A 24 19.01 -10.00 0.55
C ALA A 24 18.06 -10.72 1.53
N LEU A 25 17.21 -9.98 2.25
CA LEU A 25 16.21 -10.55 3.14
C LEU A 25 15.16 -11.40 2.40
N THR A 26 14.73 -10.95 1.22
CA THR A 26 13.74 -11.64 0.40
C THR A 26 14.34 -12.90 -0.21
N ASP A 27 15.59 -12.83 -0.68
CA ASP A 27 16.33 -14.00 -1.19
C ASP A 27 16.54 -15.06 -0.09
N GLU A 28 16.94 -14.63 1.12
CA GLU A 28 17.22 -15.52 2.25
C GLU A 28 15.95 -16.23 2.77
N LEU A 29 14.88 -15.48 2.98
CA LEU A 29 13.63 -16.06 3.49
C LEU A 29 12.82 -16.76 2.41
N ASN A 30 13.05 -16.42 1.14
CA ASN A 30 12.37 -16.90 -0.06
C ASN A 30 10.86 -17.10 0.18
N PRO A 31 10.13 -16.03 0.55
CA PRO A 31 8.74 -16.15 0.93
C PRO A 31 7.88 -16.54 -0.29
N ASP A 32 7.11 -17.61 -0.14
CA ASP A 32 6.19 -18.08 -1.19
C ASP A 32 5.15 -17.01 -1.53
N HIS A 33 5.00 -16.66 -2.82
CA HIS A 33 4.10 -15.60 -3.29
C HIS A 33 2.64 -15.81 -2.90
N VAL A 34 2.17 -17.07 -2.83
CA VAL A 34 0.79 -17.37 -2.41
C VAL A 34 0.64 -17.04 -0.92
N ILE A 35 1.61 -17.43 -0.09
CA ILE A 35 1.60 -17.11 1.34
C ILE A 35 1.78 -15.61 1.58
N MET A 36 2.61 -14.94 0.77
CA MET A 36 2.73 -13.48 0.79
C MET A 36 1.39 -12.80 0.51
N ALA A 37 0.64 -13.25 -0.50
CA ALA A 37 -0.70 -12.74 -0.81
C ALA A 37 -1.70 -13.00 0.33
N GLU A 38 -1.66 -14.17 0.99
CA GLU A 38 -2.45 -14.42 2.20
C GLU A 38 -2.15 -13.38 3.29
N HIS A 39 -0.87 -13.11 3.53
CA HIS A 39 -0.43 -12.15 4.54
C HIS A 39 -0.78 -10.70 4.19
N ALA A 40 -0.74 -10.31 2.91
CA ALA A 40 -1.27 -9.03 2.44
C ALA A 40 -2.77 -8.91 2.75
N GLY A 41 -3.54 -9.97 2.52
CA GLY A 41 -4.95 -10.05 2.90
C GLY A 41 -5.17 -9.82 4.41
N ILE A 42 -4.36 -10.45 5.27
CA ILE A 42 -4.44 -10.25 6.72
C ILE A 42 -4.06 -8.80 7.09
N LEU A 43 -3.04 -8.21 6.46
CA LEU A 43 -2.64 -6.83 6.69
C LEU A 43 -3.73 -5.83 6.28
N HIS A 44 -4.41 -6.05 5.15
CA HIS A 44 -5.56 -5.25 4.72
C HIS A 44 -6.71 -5.30 5.73
N LEU A 45 -6.96 -6.47 6.33
CA LEU A 45 -8.01 -6.64 7.33
C LEU A 45 -7.63 -6.12 8.72
N ALA A 46 -6.35 -5.86 8.99
CA ALA A 46 -5.85 -5.40 10.29
C ALA A 46 -6.11 -3.90 10.51
N MET A 47 -7.37 -3.48 10.41
CA MET A 47 -7.76 -2.07 10.44
C MET A 47 -7.74 -1.47 11.85
N GLU A 48 -7.90 -2.26 12.91
CA GLU A 48 -8.03 -1.73 14.26
C GLU A 48 -6.67 -1.33 14.84
N GLN A 49 -5.68 -2.22 14.76
CA GLN A 49 -4.35 -1.97 15.33
C GLN A 49 -3.20 -2.13 14.32
N GLY A 50 -3.50 -2.26 13.03
CA GLY A 50 -2.48 -2.29 11.97
C GLY A 50 -1.55 -3.47 12.11
N VAL A 51 -0.25 -3.22 11.95
CA VAL A 51 0.78 -4.28 11.96
C VAL A 51 0.83 -5.09 13.26
N VAL A 52 0.42 -4.50 14.39
CA VAL A 52 0.33 -5.20 15.69
C VAL A 52 -0.78 -6.26 15.67
N GLU A 53 -1.95 -5.91 15.16
CA GLU A 53 -3.09 -6.82 15.01
C GLU A 53 -2.75 -7.95 14.03
N TYR A 54 -2.09 -7.62 12.92
CA TYR A 54 -1.59 -8.61 11.97
C TYR A 54 -0.67 -9.64 12.65
N LYS A 55 0.40 -9.19 13.34
CA LYS A 55 1.35 -10.09 14.01
C LYS A 55 0.65 -10.98 15.04
N ARG A 56 -0.25 -10.39 15.83
CA ARG A 56 -1.05 -11.11 16.82
C ARG A 56 -1.92 -12.18 16.17
N THR A 57 -2.55 -11.88 15.05
CA THR A 57 -3.41 -12.81 14.30
C THR A 57 -2.60 -13.99 13.77
N VAL A 58 -1.45 -13.73 13.15
CA VAL A 58 -0.56 -14.79 12.62
C VAL A 58 -0.06 -15.69 13.75
N LEU A 59 0.45 -15.10 14.85
CA LEU A 59 0.96 -15.87 16.00
C LEU A 59 -0.13 -16.68 16.70
N ARG A 60 -1.33 -16.12 16.88
CA ARG A 60 -2.46 -16.86 17.46
C ARG A 60 -2.85 -18.04 16.57
N GLY A 61 -2.90 -17.84 15.25
CA GLY A 61 -3.13 -18.91 14.29
C GLY A 61 -2.09 -20.02 14.40
N PHE A 62 -0.80 -19.65 14.49
CA PHE A 62 0.30 -20.59 14.68
C PHE A 62 0.16 -21.41 15.96
N PHE A 63 0.00 -20.77 17.12
CA PHE A 63 -0.11 -21.49 18.39
C PHE A 63 -1.40 -22.31 18.52
N ASN A 64 -2.51 -21.85 17.92
CA ASN A 64 -3.72 -22.66 17.85
C ASN A 64 -3.50 -23.91 17.00
N CYS A 65 -2.78 -23.80 15.88
CA CYS A 65 -2.37 -24.96 15.09
C CYS A 65 -1.48 -25.92 15.92
N LEU A 66 -0.51 -25.41 16.68
CA LEU A 66 0.32 -26.24 17.55
C LEU A 66 -0.49 -26.98 18.61
N SER A 67 -1.44 -26.27 19.25
CA SER A 67 -2.35 -26.85 20.24
C SER A 67 -3.17 -27.99 19.65
N ASP A 68 -3.69 -27.81 18.44
CA ASP A 68 -4.46 -28.83 17.70
C ASP A 68 -3.62 -30.07 17.36
N LEU A 69 -2.39 -29.85 16.90
CA LEU A 69 -1.45 -30.92 16.52
C LEU A 69 -1.04 -31.81 17.71
N ARG A 70 -1.26 -31.38 18.96
CA ARG A 70 -1.06 -32.23 20.15
C ARG A 70 -2.03 -33.41 20.19
N TYR A 71 -3.22 -33.24 19.63
CA TYR A 71 -4.31 -34.22 19.72
C TYR A 71 -4.60 -34.93 18.39
N LYS A 72 -4.05 -34.43 17.28
CA LYS A 72 -4.28 -34.94 15.93
C LYS A 72 -3.05 -35.66 15.36
N ALA A 73 -3.22 -36.33 14.23
CA ALA A 73 -2.10 -36.79 13.42
C ALA A 73 -1.33 -35.58 12.89
N ILE A 74 0.00 -35.64 12.91
CA ILE A 74 0.84 -34.53 12.48
C ILE A 74 1.20 -34.75 11.01
N GLU A 75 0.66 -33.90 10.15
CA GLU A 75 0.98 -33.91 8.73
C GLU A 75 2.19 -33.01 8.45
N THR A 76 3.15 -33.53 7.69
CA THR A 76 4.36 -32.78 7.29
C THR A 76 4.01 -31.50 6.54
N ASP A 77 2.97 -31.52 5.70
CA ASP A 77 2.50 -30.37 4.94
C ASP A 77 1.94 -29.26 5.86
N THR A 78 1.28 -29.65 6.95
CA THR A 78 0.81 -28.68 7.95
C THR A 78 2.00 -27.96 8.60
N LEU A 79 3.06 -28.69 8.97
CA LEU A 79 4.27 -28.08 9.53
C LEU A 79 4.98 -27.17 8.51
N LEU A 80 5.06 -27.59 7.25
CA LEU A 80 5.63 -26.78 6.18
C LEU A 80 4.84 -25.48 5.95
N ALA A 81 3.51 -25.54 5.98
CA ALA A 81 2.67 -24.36 5.86
C ALA A 81 2.92 -23.36 7.01
N GLN A 82 3.06 -23.86 8.26
CA GLN A 82 3.42 -23.00 9.40
C GLN A 82 4.82 -22.42 9.28
N GLU A 83 5.80 -23.20 8.81
CA GLU A 83 7.16 -22.75 8.53
C GLU A 83 7.17 -21.56 7.54
N ARG A 84 6.41 -21.68 6.44
CA ARG A 84 6.28 -20.61 5.42
C ARG A 84 5.59 -19.37 5.96
N ARG A 85 4.50 -19.52 6.72
CA ARG A 85 3.80 -18.39 7.37
C ARG A 85 4.70 -17.64 8.35
N LEU A 86 5.51 -18.36 9.12
CA LEU A 86 6.49 -17.74 10.00
C LEU A 86 7.61 -17.04 9.22
N ALA A 87 8.02 -17.55 8.06
CA ALA A 87 8.98 -16.85 7.20
C ALA A 87 8.46 -15.46 6.77
N VAL A 88 7.21 -15.36 6.33
CA VAL A 88 6.59 -14.07 5.99
C VAL A 88 6.43 -13.17 7.21
N LEU A 89 6.10 -13.72 8.39
CA LEU A 89 6.05 -12.94 9.63
C LEU A 89 7.41 -12.34 10.00
N ILE A 90 8.49 -13.12 9.87
CA ILE A 90 9.88 -12.66 10.07
C ILE A 90 10.19 -11.56 9.05
N TRP A 91 9.87 -11.79 7.78
CA TRP A 91 10.07 -10.81 6.70
C TRP A 91 9.39 -9.48 7.03
N VAL A 92 8.09 -9.48 7.34
CA VAL A 92 7.33 -8.27 7.70
C VAL A 92 7.97 -7.54 8.90
N THR A 93 8.39 -8.29 9.92
CA THR A 93 9.01 -7.72 11.12
C THR A 93 10.35 -7.07 10.81
N LEU A 94 11.16 -7.68 9.92
CA LEU A 94 12.45 -7.12 9.51
C LEU A 94 12.30 -5.98 8.50
N VAL A 95 11.22 -5.93 7.71
CA VAL A 95 10.86 -4.76 6.89
C VAL A 95 10.53 -3.57 7.78
N GLN A 96 9.75 -3.73 8.85
CA GLN A 96 9.54 -2.65 9.83
C GLN A 96 10.87 -2.14 10.40
N LYS A 97 11.80 -3.06 10.70
CA LYS A 97 13.15 -2.71 11.15
C LYS A 97 13.91 -1.89 10.11
N LEU A 98 13.92 -2.31 8.84
CA LEU A 98 14.60 -1.60 7.75
C LEU A 98 14.01 -0.19 7.55
N MET A 99 12.69 -0.06 7.63
CA MET A 99 12.00 1.22 7.60
C MET A 99 12.41 2.13 8.77
N CYS A 100 12.44 1.59 10.01
CA CYS A 100 12.88 2.35 11.19
C CYS A 100 14.35 2.76 11.16
N ASP A 101 15.21 1.97 10.52
CA ASP A 101 16.62 2.31 10.33
C ASP A 101 16.83 3.36 9.22
N GLY A 102 15.80 3.63 8.40
CA GLY A 102 15.89 4.50 7.22
C GLY A 102 16.50 3.82 6.00
N ASN A 103 16.67 2.49 6.02
CA ASN A 103 17.18 1.71 4.90
C ASN A 103 16.10 1.41 3.84
N LEU A 104 14.83 1.66 4.17
CA LEU A 104 13.71 1.55 3.26
C LEU A 104 12.84 2.81 3.41
N PRO A 105 12.58 3.58 2.33
CA PRO A 105 11.75 4.77 2.42
C PRO A 105 10.30 4.40 2.75
N PHE A 106 9.64 5.25 3.53
CA PHE A 106 8.21 5.17 3.76
C PHE A 106 7.43 5.70 2.55
N GLY A 107 6.35 5.04 2.16
CA GLY A 107 5.52 5.40 1.01
C GLY A 107 6.30 5.40 -0.31
N ALA A 108 6.30 4.28 -1.04
CA ALA A 108 6.52 4.35 -2.48
C ALA A 108 5.43 5.25 -3.07
N ALA A 109 5.82 6.32 -3.76
CA ALA A 109 4.89 7.26 -4.36
C ALA A 109 3.79 6.51 -5.14
N GLU A 110 2.53 6.78 -4.81
CA GLU A 110 1.40 6.40 -5.66
C GLU A 110 1.73 6.79 -7.10
N PRO A 111 1.67 5.87 -8.08
CA PRO A 111 1.63 6.30 -9.47
C PRO A 111 0.44 7.26 -9.62
N PRO A 112 0.60 8.40 -10.31
CA PRO A 112 -0.48 9.35 -10.46
C PRO A 112 -1.70 8.63 -11.01
N PRO A 113 -2.90 8.85 -10.44
CA PRO A 113 -4.11 8.24 -10.98
C PRO A 113 -4.20 8.60 -12.46
N GLU A 114 -4.34 7.59 -13.31
CA GLU A 114 -4.61 7.80 -14.73
C GLU A 114 -5.80 8.75 -14.85
N ALA A 115 -5.63 9.80 -15.66
CA ALA A 115 -6.62 10.84 -15.84
C ALA A 115 -7.95 10.18 -16.28
N GLY A 116 -8.90 10.08 -15.34
CA GLY A 116 -10.23 9.58 -15.65
C GLY A 116 -10.84 10.43 -16.75
N GLU A 117 -11.46 9.78 -17.74
CA GLU A 117 -12.31 10.47 -18.70
C GLU A 117 -13.40 11.21 -17.94
N HIS A 118 -13.24 12.53 -17.79
CA HIS A 118 -14.27 13.37 -17.21
C HIS A 118 -15.49 13.36 -18.14
N SER A 119 -16.56 12.71 -17.69
CA SER A 119 -17.85 12.57 -18.40
C SER A 119 -18.68 13.85 -18.43
N LEU A 120 -18.15 14.98 -17.92
CA LEU A 120 -18.87 16.25 -17.83
C LEU A 120 -19.19 16.83 -19.22
N GLU A 121 -20.36 17.46 -19.29
CA GLU A 121 -20.78 18.23 -20.45
C GLU A 121 -20.03 19.57 -20.50
N VAL A 122 -19.78 20.09 -21.70
CA VAL A 122 -18.97 21.31 -21.88
C VAL A 122 -19.59 22.53 -21.18
N SER A 123 -20.91 22.59 -21.06
CA SER A 123 -21.61 23.64 -20.31
C SER A 123 -21.30 23.61 -18.81
N GLU A 124 -21.13 22.43 -18.24
CA GLU A 124 -20.82 22.24 -16.81
C GLU A 124 -19.37 22.66 -16.54
N ILE A 125 -18.45 22.22 -17.39
CA ILE A 125 -17.04 22.63 -17.37
C ILE A 125 -16.89 24.16 -17.40
N ILE A 126 -17.66 24.84 -18.27
CA ILE A 126 -17.62 26.30 -18.36
C ILE A 126 -18.14 26.96 -17.08
N SER A 127 -19.22 26.44 -16.50
CA SER A 127 -19.77 26.96 -15.24
C SER A 127 -18.75 26.84 -14.12
N GLU A 128 -18.16 25.66 -13.93
CA GLU A 128 -17.18 25.41 -12.88
C GLU A 128 -15.94 26.29 -13.01
N ILE A 129 -15.45 26.51 -14.23
CA ILE A 129 -14.31 27.40 -14.48
C ILE A 129 -14.67 28.86 -14.14
N LEU A 130 -15.89 29.31 -14.45
CA LEU A 130 -16.33 30.66 -14.11
C LEU A 130 -16.49 30.83 -12.60
N ASP A 131 -17.04 29.83 -11.92
CA ASP A 131 -17.17 29.82 -10.46
C ASP A 131 -15.78 29.82 -9.80
N ALA A 132 -14.84 29.02 -10.30
CA ALA A 132 -13.46 29.00 -9.82
C ALA A 132 -12.74 30.35 -10.01
N VAL A 133 -12.95 31.03 -11.15
CA VAL A 133 -12.41 32.37 -11.41
C VAL A 133 -13.07 33.45 -10.55
N ALA A 134 -14.35 33.28 -10.20
CA ALA A 134 -15.05 34.18 -9.29
C ALA A 134 -14.55 34.04 -7.84
N LEU A 135 -14.25 32.81 -7.42
CA LEU A 135 -13.68 32.49 -6.11
C LEU A 135 -12.22 32.92 -5.99
N ASP A 136 -11.42 32.72 -7.04
CA ASP A 136 -10.02 33.15 -7.11
C ASP A 136 -9.72 33.82 -8.47
N PRO A 137 -9.62 35.17 -8.50
CA PRO A 137 -9.26 35.90 -9.71
C PRO A 137 -7.89 35.50 -10.31
N GLY A 138 -6.99 34.92 -9.50
CA GLY A 138 -5.69 34.39 -9.95
C GLY A 138 -5.82 33.19 -10.89
N THR A 139 -6.90 32.40 -10.76
CA THR A 139 -7.20 31.23 -11.60
C THR A 139 -7.35 31.60 -13.08
N LYS A 140 -7.77 32.83 -13.40
CA LYS A 140 -7.83 33.34 -14.78
C LYS A 140 -6.46 33.38 -15.46
N SER A 141 -5.38 33.45 -14.69
CA SER A 141 -4.02 33.49 -15.22
C SER A 141 -3.48 32.10 -15.60
N HIS A 142 -4.16 31.02 -15.16
CA HIS A 142 -3.76 29.64 -15.39
C HIS A 142 -3.74 29.28 -16.89
N PRO A 143 -2.70 28.62 -17.41
CA PRO A 143 -2.59 28.29 -18.83
C PRO A 143 -3.79 27.50 -19.37
N ALA A 144 -4.21 26.45 -18.66
CA ALA A 144 -5.36 25.63 -19.04
C ALA A 144 -6.70 26.42 -19.04
N VAL A 145 -6.92 27.28 -18.04
CA VAL A 145 -8.12 28.13 -17.95
C VAL A 145 -8.16 29.15 -19.09
N LYS A 146 -7.02 29.76 -19.43
CA LYS A 146 -6.91 30.67 -20.59
C LYS A 146 -7.27 29.96 -21.89
N ASN A 147 -6.78 28.73 -22.07
CA ASN A 147 -7.08 27.93 -23.25
C ASN A 147 -8.58 27.59 -23.34
N ILE A 148 -9.22 27.21 -22.22
CA ILE A 148 -10.67 26.98 -22.16
C ILE A 148 -11.42 28.26 -22.58
N MET A 149 -11.10 29.42 -21.98
CA MET A 149 -11.75 30.69 -22.32
C MET A 149 -11.55 31.09 -23.79
N LEU A 150 -10.37 30.84 -24.36
CA LEU A 150 -10.09 31.06 -25.78
C LEU A 150 -10.99 30.20 -26.66
N GLN A 151 -11.15 28.91 -26.32
CA GLN A 151 -11.98 27.97 -27.06
C GLN A 151 -13.48 28.31 -26.95
N VAL A 152 -13.95 28.79 -25.80
CA VAL A 152 -15.31 29.35 -25.64
C VAL A 152 -15.50 30.58 -26.55
N GLY A 153 -14.50 31.45 -26.66
CA GLY A 153 -14.52 32.57 -27.59
C GLY A 153 -14.55 32.15 -29.06
N LYS A 154 -13.87 31.05 -29.42
CA LYS A 154 -13.97 30.43 -30.76
C LYS A 154 -15.36 29.85 -31.00
N TYR A 155 -15.92 29.11 -30.05
CA TYR A 155 -17.27 28.55 -30.13
C TYR A 155 -18.34 29.61 -30.45
N ARG A 156 -18.30 30.76 -29.75
CA ARG A 156 -19.24 31.87 -29.98
C ARG A 156 -19.13 32.41 -31.40
N ARG A 157 -17.91 32.64 -31.90
CA ARG A 157 -17.66 33.12 -33.27
C ARG A 157 -18.13 32.11 -34.32
N GLU A 158 -17.83 30.83 -34.14
CA GLU A 158 -18.27 29.78 -35.06
C GLU A 158 -19.79 29.60 -35.05
N THR A 159 -20.44 29.80 -33.91
CA THR A 159 -21.91 29.78 -33.80
C THR A 159 -22.53 30.96 -34.58
N GLU A 160 -21.95 32.15 -34.49
CA GLU A 160 -22.38 33.31 -35.28
C GLU A 160 -22.14 33.12 -36.78
N ASN A 161 -20.99 32.56 -37.16
CA ASN A 161 -20.66 32.23 -38.54
C ASN A 161 -21.64 31.20 -39.11
N LEU A 162 -21.95 30.15 -38.36
CA LEU A 162 -22.94 29.15 -38.75
C LEU A 162 -24.32 29.79 -38.97
N LYS A 163 -24.77 30.67 -38.05
CA LYS A 163 -26.05 31.39 -38.20
C LYS A 163 -26.08 32.24 -39.50
N LYS A 164 -25.00 32.97 -39.79
CA LYS A 164 -24.88 33.78 -41.02
C LYS A 164 -24.89 32.92 -42.28
N LEU A 165 -24.14 31.81 -42.27
CA LEU A 165 -24.05 30.87 -43.40
C LEU A 165 -25.39 30.18 -43.65
N LEU A 166 -26.09 29.72 -42.60
CA LEU A 166 -27.41 29.10 -42.75
C LEU A 166 -28.48 30.10 -43.24
N GLY A 167 -28.39 31.37 -42.80
CA GLY A 167 -29.31 32.43 -43.24
C GLY A 167 -29.13 32.85 -44.70
N SER A 168 -27.95 32.64 -45.29
CA SER A 168 -27.62 33.05 -46.66
C SER A 168 -27.43 31.88 -47.65
N ALA A 169 -27.37 30.64 -47.17
CA ALA A 169 -27.12 29.47 -48.00
C ALA A 169 -28.41 28.87 -48.63
N PRO A 170 -28.31 28.40 -49.89
CA PRO A 170 -29.29 27.52 -50.52
C PRO A 170 -29.60 26.25 -49.71
N GLU A 171 -30.86 25.78 -49.72
CA GLU A 171 -31.32 24.66 -48.88
C GLU A 171 -30.54 23.36 -49.09
N ASP A 172 -30.13 23.08 -50.31
CA ASP A 172 -29.33 21.93 -50.73
C ASP A 172 -27.92 21.91 -50.10
N LYS A 173 -27.38 23.08 -49.71
CA LYS A 173 -26.04 23.20 -49.12
C LYS A 173 -26.05 23.27 -47.59
N ARG A 174 -27.21 23.47 -46.96
CA ARG A 174 -27.33 23.60 -45.49
C ARG A 174 -26.85 22.36 -44.75
N ALA A 175 -27.14 21.16 -45.27
CA ALA A 175 -26.70 19.91 -44.66
C ALA A 175 -25.17 19.77 -44.62
N ALA A 176 -24.48 20.20 -45.68
CA ALA A 176 -23.03 20.18 -45.74
C ALA A 176 -22.40 21.20 -44.78
N ILE A 177 -22.99 22.39 -44.64
CA ILE A 177 -22.57 23.42 -43.69
C ILE A 177 -22.68 22.91 -42.25
N VAL A 178 -23.82 22.30 -41.89
CA VAL A 178 -24.02 21.71 -40.55
C VAL A 178 -23.02 20.60 -40.28
N LYS A 179 -22.74 19.73 -41.26
CA LYS A 179 -21.76 18.64 -41.12
C LYS A 179 -20.36 19.17 -40.84
N ASN A 180 -19.92 20.22 -41.55
CA ASN A 180 -18.61 20.82 -41.35
C ASN A 180 -18.50 21.52 -39.98
N SER A 181 -19.55 22.25 -39.58
CA SER A 181 -19.57 22.90 -38.26
C SER A 181 -19.57 21.89 -37.11
N LYS A 182 -20.19 20.70 -37.27
CA LYS A 182 -20.12 19.63 -36.25
C LYS A 182 -18.68 19.18 -35.98
N ALA A 183 -17.85 19.06 -37.01
CA ALA A 183 -16.44 18.67 -36.84
C ALA A 183 -15.66 19.77 -36.08
N ILE A 184 -15.89 21.04 -36.43
CA ILE A 184 -15.26 22.18 -35.76
C ILE A 184 -15.70 22.27 -34.28
N PHE A 185 -16.98 22.07 -33.99
CA PHE A 185 -17.46 22.06 -32.61
C PHE A 185 -16.92 20.87 -31.81
N ALA A 186 -16.80 19.68 -32.41
CA ALA A 186 -16.19 18.53 -31.76
C ALA A 186 -14.73 18.79 -31.36
N GLU A 187 -13.95 19.45 -32.22
CA GLU A 187 -12.57 19.83 -31.93
C GLU A 187 -12.49 20.84 -30.77
N ILE A 188 -13.35 21.87 -30.80
CA ILE A 188 -13.45 22.86 -29.72
C ILE A 188 -13.81 22.18 -28.39
N PHE A 189 -14.79 21.28 -28.38
CA PHE A 189 -15.24 20.57 -27.17
C PHE A 189 -14.17 19.62 -26.65
N SER A 190 -13.49 18.88 -27.52
CA SER A 190 -12.35 18.03 -27.14
C SER A 190 -11.24 18.84 -26.49
N SER A 191 -10.92 20.02 -27.06
CA SER A 191 -9.91 20.92 -26.50
C SER A 191 -10.30 21.45 -25.12
N ILE A 192 -11.58 21.83 -24.92
CA ILE A 192 -12.08 22.26 -23.61
C ILE A 192 -11.98 21.14 -22.58
N LYS A 193 -12.46 19.93 -22.91
CA LYS A 193 -12.41 18.77 -22.00
C LYS A 193 -10.98 18.42 -21.59
N LYS A 194 -10.04 18.42 -22.54
CA LYS A 194 -8.62 18.17 -22.27
C LYS A 194 -8.01 19.18 -21.29
N ASN A 195 -8.18 20.47 -21.56
CA ASN A 195 -7.61 21.51 -20.69
C ASN A 195 -8.29 21.52 -19.31
N TYR A 196 -9.58 21.16 -19.23
CA TYR A 196 -10.26 21.03 -17.95
C TYR A 196 -9.73 19.84 -17.14
N ALA A 197 -9.50 18.68 -17.76
CA ALA A 197 -8.89 17.54 -17.08
C ALA A 197 -7.50 17.87 -16.51
N GLU A 198 -6.68 18.61 -17.28
CA GLU A 198 -5.38 19.09 -16.83
C GLU A 198 -5.52 20.02 -15.61
N PHE A 199 -6.42 21.00 -15.68
CA PHE A 199 -6.69 21.92 -14.57
C PHE A 199 -7.25 21.20 -13.33
N ALA A 200 -8.20 20.29 -13.49
CA ALA A 200 -8.80 19.52 -12.41
C ALA A 200 -7.77 18.62 -11.73
N THR A 201 -6.88 18.00 -12.50
CA THR A 201 -5.77 17.18 -11.97
C THR A 201 -4.79 18.04 -11.18
N GLU A 202 -4.41 19.21 -11.69
CA GLU A 202 -3.52 20.13 -10.97
C GLU A 202 -4.16 20.68 -9.69
N GLN A 203 -5.45 20.99 -9.70
CA GLN A 203 -6.18 21.43 -8.51
C GLN A 203 -6.33 20.30 -7.49
N ALA A 204 -6.61 19.08 -7.93
CA ALA A 204 -6.62 17.90 -7.08
C ALA A 204 -5.24 17.63 -6.46
N GLN A 205 -4.15 17.87 -7.19
CA GLN A 205 -2.79 17.76 -6.66
C GLN A 205 -2.41 18.88 -5.69
N LYS A 206 -2.84 20.13 -5.94
CA LYS A 206 -2.60 21.28 -5.05
C LYS A 206 -3.42 21.21 -3.76
N ASN A 207 -4.65 20.70 -3.87
CA ASN A 207 -5.58 20.52 -2.74
C ASN A 207 -5.47 19.13 -2.10
N ARG A 208 -4.61 18.23 -2.60
CA ARG A 208 -4.24 17.02 -1.87
C ARG A 208 -3.66 17.50 -0.53
N PRO A 209 -4.28 17.17 0.63
CA PRO A 209 -3.61 17.41 1.89
C PRO A 209 -2.25 16.73 1.77
N LYS A 210 -1.15 17.45 2.08
CA LYS A 210 0.15 16.81 2.25
C LYS A 210 -0.07 15.70 3.27
N VAL A 211 -0.19 14.46 2.81
CA VAL A 211 -0.21 13.29 3.68
C VAL A 211 1.19 13.26 4.27
N VAL A 212 1.36 13.93 5.41
CA VAL A 212 2.55 13.75 6.23
C VAL A 212 2.49 12.29 6.60
N ASN A 213 3.34 11.48 5.96
CA ASN A 213 3.43 10.06 6.27
C ASN A 213 3.58 9.97 7.80
N PRO A 214 2.67 9.30 8.53
CA PRO A 214 2.73 9.24 10.00
C PRO A 214 4.06 8.70 10.53
N LEU A 215 4.81 8.01 9.67
CA LEU A 215 6.13 7.46 9.94
C LEU A 215 7.27 8.47 9.77
N SER A 216 7.07 9.55 8.99
CA SER A 216 8.09 10.58 8.72
C SER A 216 8.43 11.50 9.90
N PRO A 217 7.50 11.90 10.80
CA PRO A 217 7.82 12.76 11.95
C PRO A 217 8.17 11.97 13.22
N ALA A 218 8.01 10.65 13.27
CA ALA A 218 8.25 9.86 14.48
C ALA A 218 9.72 9.39 14.56
N ASP A 219 10.37 9.58 15.72
CA ASP A 219 11.65 8.91 16.01
C ASP A 219 11.40 7.42 16.29
N LEU A 220 11.37 6.64 15.21
CA LEU A 220 11.09 5.20 15.25
C LEU A 220 12.37 4.35 15.33
N LYS A 221 13.55 4.96 15.17
CA LYS A 221 14.84 4.28 15.24
C LYS A 221 15.02 3.45 16.52
N PRO A 222 14.55 3.88 17.71
CA PRO A 222 14.61 3.06 18.92
C PRO A 222 13.84 1.72 18.84
N LEU A 223 12.86 1.59 17.93
CA LEU A 223 12.08 0.36 17.74
C LEU A 223 12.85 -0.71 16.95
N SER A 224 13.90 -0.35 16.22
CA SER A 224 14.71 -1.27 15.41
C SER A 224 15.22 -2.47 16.21
N LYS A 225 15.75 -2.24 17.43
CA LYS A 225 16.20 -3.33 18.33
C LYS A 225 15.07 -4.25 18.78
N MET A 226 13.87 -3.70 18.95
CA MET A 226 12.70 -4.46 19.36
C MET A 226 12.25 -5.40 18.24
N PHE A 227 12.17 -4.90 17.01
CA PHE A 227 11.85 -5.72 15.84
C PHE A 227 12.90 -6.79 15.58
N LEU A 228 14.18 -6.49 15.79
CA LEU A 228 15.23 -7.48 15.69
C LEU A 228 15.05 -8.62 16.72
N SER A 229 14.72 -8.29 17.96
CA SER A 229 14.45 -9.28 19.00
C SER A 229 13.18 -10.10 18.72
N GLN A 230 12.13 -9.48 18.19
CA GLN A 230 10.93 -10.19 17.72
C GLN A 230 11.24 -11.15 16.58
N ALA A 231 12.01 -10.69 15.57
CA ALA A 231 12.40 -11.51 14.44
C ALA A 231 13.26 -12.71 14.86
N GLU A 232 14.16 -12.54 15.83
CA GLU A 232 14.94 -13.63 16.43
C GLU A 232 14.03 -14.70 17.07
N GLU A 233 13.05 -14.25 17.86
CA GLU A 233 12.07 -15.13 18.49
C GLU A 233 11.24 -15.89 17.43
N PHE A 234 10.74 -15.19 16.41
CA PHE A 234 9.97 -15.80 15.32
C PHE A 234 10.81 -16.76 14.47
N SER A 235 12.09 -16.42 14.24
CA SER A 235 13.06 -17.30 13.60
C SER A 235 13.25 -18.57 14.40
N ARG A 236 13.39 -18.49 15.73
CA ARG A 236 13.47 -19.68 16.58
C ARG A 236 12.24 -20.58 16.42
N LEU A 237 11.03 -20.01 16.38
CA LEU A 237 9.80 -20.78 16.14
C LEU A 237 9.87 -21.49 14.78
N ARG A 238 10.20 -20.76 13.71
CA ARG A 238 10.30 -21.28 12.34
C ARG A 238 11.32 -22.42 12.26
N SER A 239 12.55 -22.18 12.73
CA SER A 239 13.64 -23.15 12.69
C SER A 239 13.32 -24.41 13.50
N THR A 240 12.63 -24.27 14.64
CA THR A 240 12.22 -25.44 15.44
C THR A 240 11.17 -26.28 14.70
N VAL A 241 10.20 -25.64 14.04
CA VAL A 241 9.20 -26.35 13.22
C VAL A 241 9.87 -27.02 12.01
N ALA A 242 10.78 -26.31 11.33
CA ALA A 242 11.53 -26.84 10.20
C ALA A 242 12.42 -28.02 10.60
N PHE A 243 13.03 -27.97 11.79
CA PHE A 243 13.83 -29.06 12.35
C PHE A 243 12.96 -30.27 12.71
N ALA A 244 11.84 -30.05 13.42
CA ALA A 244 10.89 -31.12 13.75
C ALA A 244 10.35 -31.83 12.49
N ARG A 245 10.07 -31.06 11.43
CA ARG A 245 9.63 -31.58 10.13
C ARG A 245 10.72 -32.44 9.45
N ARG A 246 11.98 -32.03 9.53
CA ARG A 246 13.13 -32.73 8.91
C ARG A 246 13.49 -34.02 9.65
N GLU A 247 13.60 -33.95 10.97
CA GLU A 247 14.05 -35.09 11.80
C GLU A 247 12.97 -36.14 12.01
N GLN A 248 11.69 -35.78 11.88
CA GLN A 248 10.51 -36.65 12.07
C GLN A 248 10.44 -37.39 13.42
N THR A 249 11.30 -37.06 14.37
CA THR A 249 11.42 -37.67 15.69
C THR A 249 11.22 -36.61 16.77
N GLY A 250 10.56 -36.97 17.87
CA GLY A 250 10.33 -36.04 19.00
C GLY A 250 9.48 -34.81 18.64
N ILE A 251 8.70 -34.86 17.55
CA ILE A 251 7.94 -33.70 17.06
C ILE A 251 7.03 -33.17 18.17
N ARG A 252 6.30 -34.03 18.87
CA ARG A 252 5.33 -33.63 19.89
C ARG A 252 5.98 -32.88 21.04
N GLU A 253 7.13 -33.35 21.51
CA GLU A 253 7.92 -32.70 22.55
C GLU A 253 8.41 -31.32 22.09
N MET A 254 8.90 -31.22 20.86
CA MET A 254 9.31 -29.93 20.28
C MET A 254 8.14 -28.96 20.17
N LEU A 255 7.00 -29.38 19.59
CA LEU A 255 5.81 -28.52 19.46
C LEU A 255 5.25 -28.12 20.82
N ALA A 256 5.21 -29.04 21.79
CA ALA A 256 4.81 -28.74 23.16
C ALA A 256 5.73 -27.70 23.81
N SER A 257 7.05 -27.79 23.58
CA SER A 257 8.00 -26.80 24.10
C SER A 257 7.76 -25.41 23.50
N LEU A 258 7.42 -25.33 22.21
CA LEU A 258 7.06 -24.06 21.55
C LEU A 258 5.78 -23.47 22.15
N GLU A 259 4.77 -24.30 22.41
CA GLU A 259 3.49 -23.85 22.97
C GLU A 259 3.67 -23.19 24.35
N THR A 260 4.63 -23.65 25.16
CA THR A 260 4.95 -22.99 26.45
C THR A 260 5.43 -21.55 26.29
N GLN A 261 5.91 -21.16 25.11
CA GLN A 261 6.40 -19.81 24.83
C GLN A 261 5.29 -18.87 24.33
N ARG A 262 4.05 -19.35 24.12
CA ARG A 262 2.91 -18.58 23.58
C ARG A 262 2.77 -17.20 24.22
N GLU A 263 2.64 -17.14 25.54
CA GLU A 263 2.41 -15.89 26.27
C GLU A 263 3.59 -14.93 26.14
N LYS A 264 4.82 -15.45 26.22
CA LYS A 264 6.05 -14.66 26.06
C LYS A 264 6.11 -14.05 24.66
N THR A 265 5.90 -14.85 23.62
CA THR A 265 5.99 -14.42 22.22
C THR A 265 4.89 -13.41 21.89
N ILE A 266 3.63 -13.68 22.25
CA ILE A 266 2.53 -12.72 22.05
C ILE A 266 2.80 -11.44 22.84
N GLY A 267 3.29 -11.54 24.08
CA GLY A 267 3.67 -10.39 24.91
C GLY A 267 4.79 -9.52 24.33
N MET A 268 5.59 -10.01 23.36
CA MET A 268 6.53 -9.16 22.62
C MET A 268 5.83 -8.23 21.62
N VAL A 269 4.71 -8.68 21.04
CA VAL A 269 3.88 -7.87 20.14
C VAL A 269 3.04 -6.86 20.92
N GLU A 270 2.53 -7.23 22.09
CA GLU A 270 1.83 -6.28 22.97
C GLU A 270 2.76 -5.15 23.46
N ARG A 271 4.03 -5.47 23.76
CA ARG A 271 5.03 -4.45 24.11
C ARG A 271 5.37 -3.52 22.95
N GLU A 272 5.27 -3.99 21.70
CA GLU A 272 5.38 -3.12 20.52
C GLU A 272 4.24 -2.10 20.47
N ALA A 273 3.00 -2.52 20.77
CA ALA A 273 1.85 -1.62 20.84
C ALA A 273 2.07 -0.47 21.84
N GLU A 274 2.57 -0.80 23.04
CA GLU A 274 2.91 0.19 24.06
C GLU A 274 4.09 1.08 23.65
N ALA A 275 5.07 0.52 22.95
CA ALA A 275 6.21 1.29 22.45
C ALA A 275 5.79 2.36 21.44
N TYR A 276 4.82 2.05 20.56
CA TYR A 276 4.26 3.06 19.66
C TYR A 276 3.57 4.19 20.42
N LYS A 277 2.79 3.88 21.47
CA LYS A 277 2.13 4.90 22.31
C LYS A 277 3.13 5.85 22.95
N VAL A 278 4.20 5.32 23.53
CA VAL A 278 5.27 6.12 24.16
C VAL A 278 5.94 7.05 23.14
N ARG A 279 6.19 6.56 21.91
CA ARG A 279 6.89 7.35 20.87
C ARG A 279 5.99 8.36 20.19
N ALA A 280 4.71 8.04 20.00
CA ALA A 280 3.76 8.89 19.31
C ALA A 280 3.13 9.96 20.21
N GLY A 281 3.29 9.84 21.53
CA GLY A 281 2.74 10.79 22.53
C GLY A 281 1.23 10.72 22.73
N SER A 282 0.50 9.95 21.91
CA SER A 282 -0.94 9.70 22.06
C SER A 282 -1.32 8.36 21.43
N ALA A 283 -2.46 7.80 21.89
CA ALA A 283 -3.00 6.56 21.33
C ALA A 283 -3.37 6.70 19.84
N ASP A 284 -3.99 7.82 19.45
CA ASP A 284 -4.39 8.06 18.06
C ASP A 284 -3.19 8.22 17.12
N ALA A 285 -2.11 8.85 17.57
CA ALA A 285 -0.88 8.93 16.79
C ALA A 285 -0.19 7.56 16.67
N ALA A 286 -0.21 6.75 17.73
CA ALA A 286 0.32 5.39 17.69
C ALA A 286 -0.45 4.50 16.71
N LEU A 287 -1.78 4.59 16.70
CA LEU A 287 -2.63 3.86 15.75
C LEU A 287 -2.36 4.28 14.31
N ARG A 288 -2.11 5.58 14.06
CA ARG A 288 -1.73 6.04 12.72
C ARG A 288 -0.39 5.46 12.27
N ILE A 289 0.59 5.34 13.17
CA ILE A 289 1.89 4.72 12.89
C ILE A 289 1.71 3.22 12.59
N THR A 290 0.98 2.47 13.42
CA THR A 290 0.81 1.02 13.20
C THR A 290 0.05 0.69 11.92
N ARG A 291 -0.95 1.51 11.56
CA ARG A 291 -1.69 1.40 10.30
C ARG A 291 -0.82 1.78 9.10
N ALA A 292 -0.01 2.84 9.23
CA ALA A 292 0.91 3.24 8.16
C ALA A 292 1.93 2.13 7.86
N PHE A 293 2.50 1.48 8.88
CA PHE A 293 3.32 0.28 8.67
C PHE A 293 2.57 -0.81 7.93
N ALA A 294 1.32 -1.11 8.32
CA ALA A 294 0.55 -2.15 7.66
C ALA A 294 0.33 -1.84 6.17
N VAL A 295 -0.02 -0.60 5.83
CA VAL A 295 -0.25 -0.16 4.45
C VAL A 295 1.05 -0.21 3.62
N ASP A 296 2.13 0.38 4.13
CA ASP A 296 3.41 0.44 3.41
C ASP A 296 3.96 -0.98 3.16
N ILE A 297 3.86 -1.87 4.16
CA ILE A 297 4.31 -3.26 4.04
C ILE A 297 3.40 -4.05 3.10
N CYS A 298 2.08 -3.86 3.18
CA CYS A 298 1.16 -4.50 2.25
C CYS A 298 1.48 -4.12 0.80
N THR A 299 1.70 -2.83 0.55
CA THR A 299 2.10 -2.31 -0.76
C THR A 299 3.41 -2.93 -1.25
N LEU A 300 4.38 -3.13 -0.35
CA LEU A 300 5.63 -3.81 -0.69
C LEU A 300 5.39 -5.28 -1.05
N ILE A 301 4.60 -6.01 -0.27
CA ILE A 301 4.24 -7.40 -0.56
C ILE A 301 3.58 -7.51 -1.95
N GLU A 302 2.63 -6.63 -2.25
CA GLU A 302 1.94 -6.59 -3.54
C GLU A 302 2.86 -6.24 -4.72
N ARG A 303 3.97 -5.55 -4.47
CA ARG A 303 4.99 -5.26 -5.48
C ARG A 303 5.90 -6.47 -5.72
N GLU A 304 6.45 -7.06 -4.66
CA GLU A 304 7.29 -8.25 -4.77
C GLU A 304 6.50 -9.48 -5.27
N GLY A 305 5.16 -9.46 -5.20
CA GLY A 305 4.28 -10.50 -5.73
C GLY A 305 4.00 -10.44 -7.25
N LYS A 306 4.46 -9.40 -7.95
CA LYS A 306 4.22 -9.19 -9.40
C LYS A 306 5.38 -9.54 -10.31
N ASP A 307 6.57 -9.76 -9.75
CA ASP A 307 7.79 -10.20 -10.43
C ASP A 307 7.98 -11.71 -10.28
#